data_AF-A0A2S7P627-F1
#
_entry.id   AF-A0A2S7P627-F1
#
_cell.length_a   1.000
_cell.length_b   1.000
_cell.length_c   1.000
_cell.angle_alpha   90.00
_cell.angle_beta   90.00
_cell.angle_gamma   90.00
#
_symmetry.space_group_name_H-M   'P 1'
#
loop_
_entity.id
_entity.type
_entity.pdbx_description
1 polymer ?
#
loop_
_entity_poly.entity_id
_entity_poly.type
_entity_poly.pdbx_seq_one_letter_code
_entity_poly.pdbx_strand_id
1 'polypeptide(L)'
;MSPPPFLTTLPREIRDHIYTYILASPDGSVTLSPWSIDIARSLSILRTCKQIHRECKDIIWQHKGLVLRNHVQLSRKFKVRQAISDRLGLKWSLFLNMEVLDWDELEWLCRGLQPIAGIHAANPPTTITIKASKERPQTVEEFRDIIQLRENGETVDGRLFQAYATGSRDERASRLPSQWDMVVNTAWPRLSPWAKRKWLAEMLLDPADTTHLLHKLHSLFPGELYIDGILFLKGNKQVVNFSRLDPRDGEIKILTEKRRPNVLKKVTRLVQAATMLHLLRDIPRELRDQIYQYAFQTPQSCVTFRSTINGSFQILPYDPQNDSCLSNYSIPSIGLLSTCTQIHHEAQYILWKQNSLGLWPSDVFCNWGDLPERAFEKVQHVEVNLDLTDSDDLNWAERAFKRFSVWSAKGSLRRVTINPMREEKLKLDVKWMQRVEEAIDMRRKNEKEQSGKSAVDDEGLNLYGQWMALFKEAGGNEGYLGKDVEKTVVIKTCWDKWERKDQSSWLQKRRSGDAAQMEAVMADFNKTFGGELWANGELCYKDQQRIRRVFTLKPLLQEPTPDETCSGT
;
A
#
# COMPACT_ATOMS: atom_id res chain seq x y z
N MET A 1 7.13 34.93 -1.03
CA MET A 1 5.91 34.38 -1.65
C MET A 1 5.98 32.87 -1.53
N SER A 2 5.07 32.23 -0.79
CA SER A 2 5.03 30.77 -0.67
C SER A 2 4.62 30.15 -2.01
N PRO A 3 5.29 29.08 -2.48
CA PRO A 3 4.92 28.42 -3.72
C PRO A 3 3.47 27.92 -3.62
N PRO A 4 2.68 28.03 -4.70
CA PRO A 4 1.30 27.55 -4.70
C PRO A 4 1.28 26.04 -4.39
N PRO A 5 0.27 25.53 -3.65
CA PRO A 5 0.16 24.11 -3.35
C PRO A 5 0.22 23.29 -4.64
N PHE A 6 1.06 22.27 -4.70
CA PHE A 6 1.34 21.44 -5.89
C PHE A 6 0.10 20.99 -6.69
N LEU A 7 -1.04 20.77 -6.02
CA LEU A 7 -2.28 20.38 -6.69
C LEU A 7 -2.96 21.55 -7.41
N THR A 8 -2.82 22.78 -6.93
CA THR A 8 -3.43 23.96 -7.56
C THR A 8 -2.77 24.33 -8.90
N THR A 9 -1.55 23.88 -9.14
CA THR A 9 -0.83 24.10 -10.40
C THR A 9 -1.18 23.10 -11.50
N LEU A 10 -1.86 22.00 -11.16
CA LEU A 10 -2.29 20.99 -12.13
C LEU A 10 -3.67 21.35 -12.72
N PRO A 11 -3.93 21.08 -14.01
CA PRO A 11 -5.30 21.10 -14.54
C PRO A 11 -6.18 20.07 -13.83
N ARG A 12 -7.50 20.33 -13.76
CA ARG A 12 -8.44 19.47 -13.04
C ARG A 12 -8.42 18.05 -13.58
N GLU A 13 -8.30 17.90 -14.88
CA GLU A 13 -8.28 16.63 -15.60
C GLU A 13 -7.10 15.75 -15.19
N ILE A 14 -5.93 16.36 -14.95
CA ILE A 14 -4.72 15.66 -14.50
C ILE A 14 -4.87 15.25 -13.04
N ARG A 15 -5.42 16.14 -12.19
CA ARG A 15 -5.76 15.78 -10.82
C ARG A 15 -6.73 14.61 -10.78
N ASP A 16 -7.73 14.62 -11.67
CA ASP A 16 -8.74 13.56 -11.72
C ASP A 16 -8.11 12.20 -12.02
N HIS A 17 -7.14 12.14 -12.92
CA HIS A 17 -6.38 10.92 -13.20
C HIS A 17 -5.53 10.46 -12.01
N ILE A 18 -4.88 11.39 -11.31
CA ILE A 18 -4.07 11.09 -10.11
C ILE A 18 -4.98 10.50 -9.03
N TYR A 19 -6.13 11.12 -8.77
CA TYR A 19 -7.08 10.63 -7.79
C TYR A 19 -7.67 9.28 -8.20
N THR A 20 -8.04 9.07 -9.47
CA THR A 20 -8.50 7.77 -9.98
C THR A 20 -7.45 6.69 -9.80
N TYR A 21 -6.18 6.99 -10.07
CA TYR A 21 -5.07 6.05 -9.88
C TYR A 21 -4.86 5.71 -8.40
N ILE A 22 -4.88 6.71 -7.51
CA ILE A 22 -4.73 6.53 -6.06
C ILE A 22 -5.90 5.74 -5.46
N LEU A 23 -7.11 5.92 -6.01
CA LEU A 23 -8.33 5.28 -5.54
C LEU A 23 -8.57 3.90 -6.19
N ALA A 24 -7.90 3.57 -7.29
CA ALA A 24 -8.04 2.29 -7.98
C ALA A 24 -7.27 1.16 -7.28
N SER A 25 -7.89 -0.01 -7.19
CA SER A 25 -7.24 -1.25 -6.76
C SER A 25 -6.35 -1.81 -7.88
N PRO A 26 -5.46 -2.79 -7.59
CA PRO A 26 -4.59 -3.44 -8.60
C PRO A 26 -5.32 -4.00 -9.83
N ASP A 27 -6.62 -4.27 -9.74
CA ASP A 27 -7.48 -4.71 -10.85
C ASP A 27 -8.11 -3.54 -11.64
N GLY A 28 -7.72 -2.29 -11.37
CA GLY A 28 -8.26 -1.08 -11.98
C GLY A 28 -9.64 -0.67 -11.43
N SER A 29 -10.19 -1.39 -10.46
CA SER A 29 -11.48 -1.05 -9.86
C SER A 29 -11.32 -0.14 -8.65
N VAL A 30 -12.10 0.95 -8.58
CA VAL A 30 -12.20 1.78 -7.37
C VAL A 30 -13.15 1.10 -6.39
N THR A 31 -12.62 0.19 -5.55
CA THR A 31 -13.41 -0.52 -4.54
C THR A 31 -13.29 0.15 -3.18
N LEU A 32 -14.43 0.40 -2.53
CA LEU A 32 -14.50 0.92 -1.16
C LEU A 32 -14.41 -0.20 -0.10
N SER A 33 -13.94 -1.38 -0.48
CA SER A 33 -13.83 -2.54 0.42
C SER A 33 -12.63 -2.34 1.35
N PRO A 34 -12.81 -2.14 2.66
CA PRO A 34 -11.77 -1.65 3.57
C PRO A 34 -10.72 -2.70 3.98
N TRP A 35 -10.51 -3.76 3.20
CA TRP A 35 -9.72 -4.92 3.61
C TRP A 35 -8.28 -4.98 3.07
N SER A 36 -7.81 -3.96 2.34
CA SER A 36 -6.36 -3.76 2.17
C SER A 36 -5.92 -2.50 2.93
N ILE A 37 -4.73 -2.57 3.55
CA ILE A 37 -4.02 -1.41 4.10
C ILE A 37 -3.91 -0.29 3.05
N ASP A 38 -3.84 -0.67 1.78
CA ASP A 38 -3.79 0.23 0.64
C ASP A 38 -5.09 1.03 0.48
N ILE A 39 -6.27 0.42 0.63
CA ILE A 39 -7.56 1.16 0.56
C ILE A 39 -7.73 2.09 1.77
N ALA A 40 -7.30 1.69 2.96
CA ALA A 40 -7.29 2.58 4.13
C ALA A 40 -6.35 3.79 3.93
N ARG A 41 -5.22 3.60 3.23
CA ARG A 41 -4.30 4.68 2.83
C ARG A 41 -4.89 5.55 1.72
N SER A 42 -5.53 4.98 0.70
CA SER A 42 -6.21 5.73 -0.37
C SER A 42 -7.34 6.59 0.18
N LEU A 43 -8.09 6.10 1.18
CA LEU A 43 -9.12 6.88 1.87
C LEU A 43 -8.56 7.93 2.83
N SER A 44 -7.30 7.79 3.26
CA SER A 44 -6.62 8.83 4.06
C SER A 44 -6.40 10.12 3.25
N ILE A 45 -6.28 10.03 1.92
CA ILE A 45 -6.16 11.22 1.06
C ILE A 45 -7.42 12.10 1.11
N LEU A 46 -8.60 11.50 1.32
CA LEU A 46 -9.88 12.21 1.45
C LEU A 46 -9.95 13.06 2.73
N ARG A 47 -9.01 12.87 3.67
CA ARG A 47 -8.91 13.60 4.93
C ARG A 47 -7.90 14.76 4.87
N THR A 48 -7.15 14.91 3.78
CA THR A 48 -6.03 15.85 3.69
C THR A 48 -6.48 17.30 3.53
N CYS A 49 -7.37 17.61 2.58
CA CYS A 49 -7.93 18.96 2.44
C CYS A 49 -9.32 18.97 1.79
N LYS A 50 -10.10 20.05 2.01
CA LYS A 50 -11.47 20.22 1.50
C LYS A 50 -11.55 20.18 -0.04
N GLN A 51 -10.50 20.62 -0.73
CA GLN A 51 -10.44 20.56 -2.20
C GLN A 51 -10.34 19.10 -2.62
N ILE A 52 -9.27 18.38 -2.28
CA ILE A 52 -9.07 16.95 -2.58
C ILE A 52 -10.31 16.14 -2.22
N HIS A 53 -10.90 16.41 -1.06
CA HIS A 53 -12.14 15.77 -0.64
C HIS A 53 -13.31 15.96 -1.63
N ARG A 54 -13.55 17.19 -2.11
CA ARG A 54 -14.60 17.48 -3.11
C ARG A 54 -14.24 16.88 -4.47
N GLU A 55 -13.00 17.04 -4.91
CA GLU A 55 -12.58 16.56 -6.22
C GLU A 55 -12.60 15.03 -6.30
N CYS A 56 -12.05 14.34 -5.30
CA CYS A 56 -12.15 12.89 -5.18
C CYS A 56 -13.58 12.41 -5.03
N LYS A 57 -14.48 13.19 -4.39
CA LYS A 57 -15.91 12.85 -4.34
C LYS A 57 -16.48 12.82 -5.76
N ASP A 58 -16.27 13.86 -6.55
CA ASP A 58 -16.78 13.92 -7.93
C ASP A 58 -16.21 12.79 -8.79
N ILE A 59 -14.97 12.38 -8.57
CA ILE A 59 -14.28 11.32 -9.33
C ILE A 59 -14.75 9.94 -8.89
N ILE A 60 -14.89 9.74 -7.58
CA ILE A 60 -15.54 8.54 -7.04
C ILE A 60 -16.93 8.45 -7.67
N TRP A 61 -17.69 9.53 -7.80
CA TRP A 61 -19.02 9.49 -8.44
C TRP A 61 -19.01 9.40 -9.98
N GLN A 62 -18.12 10.11 -10.68
CA GLN A 62 -18.00 10.14 -12.15
C GLN A 62 -17.41 8.84 -12.71
N HIS A 63 -16.41 8.25 -12.05
CA HIS A 63 -15.96 6.89 -12.35
C HIS A 63 -16.94 5.82 -11.83
N LYS A 64 -17.96 6.20 -11.04
CA LYS A 64 -19.01 5.31 -10.54
C LYS A 64 -20.40 5.61 -11.09
N GLY A 65 -20.57 5.29 -12.37
CA GLY A 65 -21.50 4.17 -12.57
C GLY A 65 -20.82 2.94 -11.98
N LEU A 66 -20.94 2.65 -10.66
CA LEU A 66 -20.22 1.55 -10.01
C LEU A 66 -20.39 0.28 -10.84
N VAL A 67 -19.39 -0.03 -11.67
CA VAL A 67 -19.27 -1.35 -12.24
C VAL A 67 -18.66 -2.18 -11.12
N LEU A 68 -19.52 -2.54 -10.16
CA LEU A 68 -19.41 -3.84 -9.54
C LEU A 68 -19.09 -4.81 -10.68
N ARG A 69 -18.02 -5.60 -10.52
CA ARG A 69 -17.53 -6.56 -11.51
C ARG A 69 -18.68 -7.09 -12.37
N ASN A 70 -18.47 -7.24 -13.69
CA ASN A 70 -19.48 -7.76 -14.62
C ASN A 70 -20.22 -9.01 -14.07
N HIS A 71 -19.57 -9.76 -13.16
CA HIS A 71 -20.23 -10.72 -12.28
C HIS A 71 -19.96 -10.41 -10.79
N VAL A 72 -20.99 -10.01 -10.06
CA VAL A 72 -20.96 -9.94 -8.58
C VAL A 72 -20.96 -11.35 -7.99
N GLN A 73 -20.15 -11.63 -6.99
CA GLN A 73 -20.11 -12.93 -6.30
C GLN A 73 -21.47 -13.30 -5.71
N LEU A 74 -22.27 -12.29 -5.30
CA LEU A 74 -23.66 -12.47 -4.85
C LEU A 74 -24.51 -13.22 -5.88
N SER A 75 -24.29 -12.99 -7.17
CA SER A 75 -25.01 -13.65 -8.26
C SER A 75 -24.83 -15.17 -8.24
N ARG A 76 -23.62 -15.64 -7.93
CA ARG A 76 -23.31 -17.07 -7.78
C ARG A 76 -24.02 -17.67 -6.58
N LYS A 77 -24.10 -16.92 -5.46
CA LYS A 77 -24.79 -17.35 -4.24
C LYS A 77 -26.27 -17.56 -4.51
N PHE A 78 -26.93 -16.63 -5.19
CA PHE A 78 -28.34 -16.77 -5.55
C PHE A 78 -28.59 -17.92 -6.54
N LYS A 79 -27.74 -18.11 -7.56
CA LYS A 79 -27.87 -19.25 -8.50
C LYS A 79 -27.84 -20.60 -7.79
N VAL A 80 -26.92 -20.78 -6.84
CA VAL A 80 -26.82 -22.05 -6.07
C VAL A 80 -28.11 -22.31 -5.30
N ARG A 81 -28.72 -21.27 -4.74
CA ARG A 81 -29.95 -21.38 -3.95
C ARG A 81 -31.19 -21.60 -4.82
N GLN A 82 -31.27 -20.92 -5.95
CA GLN A 82 -32.30 -21.17 -6.95
C GLN A 82 -32.26 -22.63 -7.43
N ALA A 83 -31.07 -23.16 -7.74
CA ALA A 83 -30.92 -24.55 -8.16
C ALA A 83 -31.43 -25.56 -7.11
N ILE A 84 -31.30 -25.25 -5.82
CA ILE A 84 -31.86 -26.07 -4.74
C ILE A 84 -33.39 -25.97 -4.73
N SER A 85 -33.95 -24.77 -4.84
CA SER A 85 -35.40 -24.57 -4.91
C SER A 85 -36.03 -25.26 -6.13
N ASP A 86 -35.40 -25.11 -7.31
CA ASP A 86 -35.82 -25.74 -8.56
C ASP A 86 -35.83 -27.27 -8.42
N ARG A 87 -34.78 -27.86 -7.82
CA ARG A 87 -34.69 -29.31 -7.59
C ARG A 87 -35.78 -29.84 -6.66
N LEU A 88 -36.22 -29.02 -5.70
CA LEU A 88 -37.23 -29.41 -4.71
C LEU A 88 -38.65 -29.01 -5.12
N GLY A 89 -38.83 -28.24 -6.19
CA GLY A 89 -40.13 -27.72 -6.62
C GLY A 89 -40.81 -26.81 -5.59
N LEU A 90 -40.04 -26.24 -4.66
CA LEU A 90 -40.58 -25.47 -3.53
C LEU A 90 -40.73 -24.01 -3.91
N LYS A 91 -41.90 -23.43 -3.65
CA LYS A 91 -42.04 -21.97 -3.67
C LYS A 91 -41.12 -21.38 -2.63
N TRP A 92 -40.51 -20.25 -2.95
CA TRP A 92 -39.60 -19.61 -2.03
C TRP A 92 -39.73 -18.09 -2.03
N SER A 93 -39.46 -17.50 -0.88
CA SER A 93 -39.44 -16.05 -0.68
C SER A 93 -38.04 -15.62 -0.27
N LEU A 94 -37.63 -14.43 -0.70
CA LEU A 94 -36.32 -13.87 -0.40
C LEU A 94 -36.48 -12.64 0.50
N PHE A 95 -35.86 -12.68 1.66
CA PHE A 95 -35.83 -11.58 2.62
C PHE A 95 -34.38 -11.08 2.75
N LEU A 96 -34.14 -9.82 2.43
CA LEU A 96 -32.82 -9.20 2.38
C LEU A 96 -32.77 -8.10 3.44
N ASN A 97 -32.03 -8.36 4.52
CA ASN A 97 -31.69 -7.35 5.50
C ASN A 97 -30.41 -6.66 5.07
N MET A 98 -30.55 -5.40 4.70
CA MET A 98 -29.45 -4.54 4.30
C MET A 98 -29.21 -3.51 5.40
N GLU A 99 -28.00 -2.96 5.43
CA GLU A 99 -27.68 -1.93 6.41
C GLU A 99 -28.24 -0.56 6.00
N VAL A 100 -28.28 -0.28 4.69
CA VAL A 100 -28.90 0.90 4.06
C VAL A 100 -29.47 0.52 2.68
N LEU A 101 -30.40 1.32 2.17
CA LEU A 101 -30.96 1.24 0.81
C LEU A 101 -30.54 2.46 -0.03
N ASP A 102 -29.23 2.65 -0.13
CA ASP A 102 -28.67 3.66 -1.03
C ASP A 102 -28.52 3.12 -2.46
N TRP A 103 -28.03 3.98 -3.35
CA TRP A 103 -27.84 3.64 -4.76
C TRP A 103 -26.87 2.45 -4.95
N ASP A 104 -25.77 2.38 -4.19
CA ASP A 104 -24.74 1.34 -4.33
C ASP A 104 -25.28 -0.03 -3.91
N GLU A 105 -25.98 -0.08 -2.77
CA GLU A 105 -26.63 -1.29 -2.28
C GLU A 105 -27.70 -1.80 -3.25
N LEU A 106 -28.53 -0.91 -3.79
CA LEU A 106 -29.57 -1.28 -4.75
C LEU A 106 -29.01 -1.74 -6.09
N GLU A 107 -27.94 -1.10 -6.62
CA GLU A 107 -27.30 -1.54 -7.86
C GLU A 107 -26.57 -2.88 -7.66
N TRP A 108 -25.92 -3.09 -6.51
CA TRP A 108 -25.34 -4.37 -6.14
C TRP A 108 -26.37 -5.49 -6.10
N LEU A 109 -27.50 -5.20 -5.48
CA LEU A 109 -28.59 -6.14 -5.41
C LEU A 109 -29.20 -6.42 -6.80
N CYS A 110 -29.43 -5.38 -7.63
CA CYS A 110 -29.93 -5.55 -9.00
C CYS A 110 -29.08 -6.54 -9.79
N ARG A 111 -27.76 -6.38 -9.76
CA ARG A 111 -26.82 -7.27 -10.45
C ARG A 111 -26.77 -8.67 -9.84
N GLY A 112 -26.85 -8.74 -8.50
CA GLY A 112 -26.87 -10.00 -7.77
C GLY A 112 -28.10 -10.83 -8.13
N LEU A 113 -29.27 -10.20 -8.18
CA LEU A 113 -30.54 -10.85 -8.46
C LEU A 113 -30.76 -11.16 -9.95
N GLN A 114 -30.06 -10.46 -10.86
CA GLN A 114 -30.22 -10.63 -12.30
C GLN A 114 -30.21 -12.09 -12.81
N PRO A 115 -29.36 -13.01 -12.32
CA PRO A 115 -29.37 -14.38 -12.82
C PRO A 115 -30.50 -15.25 -12.29
N ILE A 116 -31.14 -14.85 -11.18
CA ILE A 116 -32.36 -15.51 -10.69
C ILE A 116 -33.63 -14.81 -11.19
N ALA A 117 -33.45 -13.66 -11.84
CA ALA A 117 -34.48 -12.95 -12.59
C ALA A 117 -34.56 -13.46 -14.04
N GLY A 118 -35.74 -13.36 -14.66
CA GLY A 118 -35.90 -13.57 -16.11
C GLY A 118 -36.38 -14.96 -16.56
N ILE A 119 -36.44 -15.13 -17.89
CA ILE A 119 -37.13 -16.22 -18.63
C ILE A 119 -36.55 -17.62 -18.36
N HIS A 120 -35.34 -17.71 -17.82
CA HIS A 120 -34.62 -18.96 -17.60
C HIS A 120 -34.76 -19.53 -16.18
N ALA A 121 -35.35 -18.77 -15.25
CA ALA A 121 -35.66 -19.24 -13.91
C ALA A 121 -36.91 -20.13 -13.94
N ALA A 122 -36.77 -21.43 -13.69
CA ALA A 122 -37.92 -22.34 -13.63
C ALA A 122 -38.86 -21.98 -12.45
N ASN A 123 -38.29 -21.49 -11.35
CA ASN A 123 -39.04 -21.10 -10.15
C ASN A 123 -38.48 -19.81 -9.52
N PRO A 124 -38.87 -18.61 -10.03
CA PRO A 124 -38.48 -17.34 -9.42
C PRO A 124 -39.08 -17.19 -8.00
N PRO A 125 -38.45 -16.39 -7.13
CA PRO A 125 -38.97 -16.16 -5.78
C PRO A 125 -40.35 -15.51 -5.84
N THR A 126 -41.32 -16.02 -5.07
CA THR A 126 -42.69 -15.51 -5.05
C THR A 126 -42.77 -14.10 -4.47
N THR A 127 -41.97 -13.84 -3.43
CA THR A 127 -41.86 -12.51 -2.83
C THR A 127 -40.39 -12.18 -2.59
N ILE A 128 -40.03 -10.91 -2.81
CA ILE A 128 -38.72 -10.37 -2.45
C ILE A 128 -38.98 -9.19 -1.54
N THR A 129 -38.46 -9.22 -0.32
CA THR A 129 -38.54 -8.11 0.62
C THR A 129 -37.11 -7.66 0.93
N ILE A 130 -36.85 -6.37 0.77
CA ILE A 130 -35.55 -5.74 0.99
C ILE A 130 -35.78 -4.67 2.05
N LYS A 131 -35.07 -4.77 3.17
CA LYS A 131 -35.29 -3.90 4.31
C LYS A 131 -33.99 -3.30 4.79
N ALA A 132 -33.96 -1.98 4.96
CA ALA A 132 -32.88 -1.33 5.69
C ALA A 132 -33.00 -1.62 7.19
N SER A 133 -31.88 -1.89 7.84
CA SER A 133 -31.80 -2.04 9.28
C SER A 133 -31.87 -0.65 9.94
N LYS A 134 -32.95 -0.40 10.68
CA LYS A 134 -33.15 0.87 11.40
C LYS A 134 -31.92 1.31 12.19
N GLU A 135 -31.60 2.61 12.12
CA GLU A 135 -30.77 3.32 13.11
C GLU A 135 -31.51 3.51 14.46
N ARG A 136 -32.27 2.50 14.91
CA ARG A 136 -32.92 2.49 16.22
C ARG A 136 -32.13 1.62 17.20
N PRO A 137 -32.40 1.72 18.51
CA PRO A 137 -31.98 0.71 19.47
C PRO A 137 -32.39 -0.69 18.97
N GLN A 138 -31.39 -1.52 18.70
CA GLN A 138 -31.59 -2.88 18.20
C GLN A 138 -32.11 -3.76 19.34
N THR A 139 -32.98 -4.72 19.02
CA THR A 139 -33.35 -5.74 20.00
C THR A 139 -32.17 -6.66 20.26
N VAL A 140 -32.23 -7.43 21.36
CA VAL A 140 -31.17 -8.38 21.70
C VAL A 140 -31.00 -9.42 20.59
N GLU A 141 -32.08 -9.81 19.93
CA GLU A 141 -32.10 -10.75 18.81
C GLU A 141 -31.40 -10.15 17.58
N GLU A 142 -31.75 -8.91 17.20
CA GLU A 142 -31.09 -8.20 16.09
C GLU A 142 -29.58 -8.05 16.34
N PHE A 143 -29.20 -7.76 17.58
CA PHE A 143 -27.80 -7.66 17.97
C PHE A 143 -27.08 -9.02 17.90
N ARG A 144 -27.72 -10.11 18.33
CA ARG A 144 -27.18 -11.48 18.20
C ARG A 144 -27.03 -11.87 16.73
N ASP A 145 -27.99 -11.53 15.88
CA ASP A 145 -27.91 -11.83 14.44
C ASP A 145 -26.76 -11.06 13.78
N ILE A 146 -26.49 -9.83 14.21
CA ILE A 146 -25.32 -9.06 13.75
C ILE A 146 -24.01 -9.66 14.26
N ILE A 147 -23.94 -10.10 15.53
CA ILE A 147 -22.77 -10.82 16.05
C ILE A 147 -22.56 -12.11 15.26
N GLN A 148 -23.62 -12.88 15.03
CA GLN A 148 -23.56 -14.12 14.27
C GLN A 148 -23.09 -13.89 12.83
N LEU A 149 -23.57 -12.82 12.17
CA LEU A 149 -23.10 -12.39 10.84
C LEU A 149 -21.62 -11.98 10.88
N ARG A 150 -21.16 -11.36 11.97
CA ARG A 150 -19.74 -10.97 12.12
C ARG A 150 -18.82 -12.16 12.35
N GLU A 151 -19.28 -13.15 13.11
CA GLU A 151 -18.49 -14.34 13.45
C GLU A 151 -18.49 -15.38 12.33
N ASN A 152 -19.63 -15.55 11.66
CA ASN A 152 -19.86 -16.65 10.71
C ASN A 152 -20.17 -16.19 9.29
N GLY A 153 -20.29 -14.89 9.05
CA GLY A 153 -20.54 -14.35 7.71
C GLY A 153 -19.32 -14.48 6.82
N GLU A 154 -19.57 -14.76 5.55
CA GLU A 154 -18.53 -14.75 4.52
C GLU A 154 -18.43 -13.37 3.88
N THR A 155 -17.25 -13.01 3.36
CA THR A 155 -17.08 -11.76 2.60
C THR A 155 -17.45 -12.00 1.14
N VAL A 156 -18.52 -11.34 0.68
CA VAL A 156 -19.05 -11.42 -0.69
C VAL A 156 -19.07 -10.01 -1.26
N ASP A 157 -18.30 -9.77 -2.33
CA ASP A 157 -18.18 -8.44 -2.97
C ASP A 157 -17.84 -7.29 -1.99
N GLY A 158 -17.05 -7.60 -0.95
CA GLY A 158 -16.66 -6.64 0.08
C GLY A 158 -17.72 -6.39 1.16
N ARG A 159 -18.83 -7.15 1.19
CA ARG A 159 -19.86 -7.11 2.24
C ARG A 159 -19.82 -8.41 3.04
N LEU A 160 -20.16 -8.35 4.32
CA LEU A 160 -20.49 -9.56 5.07
C LEU A 160 -21.81 -10.11 4.55
N PHE A 161 -21.86 -11.40 4.27
CA PHE A 161 -23.01 -12.08 3.74
C PHE A 161 -23.25 -13.35 4.55
N GLN A 162 -24.48 -13.55 4.97
CA GLN A 162 -24.94 -14.81 5.54
C GLN A 162 -26.34 -15.11 5.07
N ALA A 163 -26.57 -16.35 4.65
CA ALA A 163 -27.87 -16.82 4.20
C ALA A 163 -28.30 -18.04 4.99
N TYR A 164 -29.52 -18.03 5.51
CA TYR A 164 -30.13 -19.16 6.22
C TYR A 164 -31.60 -19.32 5.83
N ALA A 165 -32.13 -20.52 6.06
CA ALA A 165 -33.53 -20.83 5.87
C ALA A 165 -34.31 -20.52 7.15
N THR A 166 -35.46 -19.84 7.05
CA THR A 166 -36.30 -19.48 8.22
C THR A 166 -36.81 -20.68 9.02
N GLY A 167 -36.76 -21.89 8.47
CA GLY A 167 -37.16 -23.12 9.17
C GLY A 167 -36.07 -23.81 10.02
N SER A 168 -34.83 -23.33 10.04
CA SER A 168 -33.73 -24.06 10.72
C SER A 168 -33.49 -23.69 12.18
N ARG A 169 -34.19 -22.67 12.73
CA ARG A 169 -34.03 -22.26 14.14
C ARG A 169 -34.97 -22.98 15.09
N ASP A 170 -36.10 -23.48 14.61
CA ASP A 170 -37.00 -24.33 15.40
C ASP A 170 -36.85 -25.80 14.97
N GLU A 171 -36.03 -26.56 15.70
CA GLU A 171 -35.75 -27.99 15.48
C GLU A 171 -36.99 -28.91 15.56
N ARG A 172 -38.20 -28.37 15.82
CA ARG A 172 -39.43 -29.15 16.06
C ARG A 172 -40.39 -29.27 14.87
N ALA A 173 -40.10 -28.68 13.71
CA ALA A 173 -40.98 -28.78 12.54
C ALA A 173 -40.52 -29.89 11.56
N SER A 174 -40.93 -31.13 11.83
CA SER A 174 -40.61 -32.33 11.03
C SER A 174 -41.36 -32.47 9.69
N ARG A 175 -41.92 -31.38 9.15
CA ARG A 175 -42.56 -31.36 7.83
C ARG A 175 -41.84 -30.38 6.92
N LEU A 176 -41.40 -30.85 5.76
CA LEU A 176 -40.89 -30.02 4.66
C LEU A 176 -41.92 -28.91 4.38
N PRO A 177 -41.58 -27.64 4.62
CA PRO A 177 -42.53 -26.57 4.45
C PRO A 177 -42.84 -26.40 2.96
N SER A 178 -44.11 -26.18 2.62
CA SER A 178 -44.55 -25.90 1.24
C SER A 178 -44.03 -24.56 0.70
N GLN A 179 -43.41 -23.77 1.57
CA GLN A 179 -42.78 -22.50 1.28
C GLN A 179 -41.43 -22.40 2.00
N TRP A 180 -40.40 -21.95 1.30
CA TRP A 180 -39.06 -21.78 1.85
C TRP A 180 -38.69 -20.30 1.89
N ASP A 181 -38.53 -19.70 3.07
CA ASP A 181 -38.03 -18.32 3.13
C ASP A 181 -36.51 -18.30 3.38
N MET A 182 -35.82 -17.55 2.54
CA MET A 182 -34.39 -17.35 2.62
C MET A 182 -34.13 -15.96 3.17
N VAL A 183 -33.48 -15.89 4.34
CA VAL A 183 -33.02 -14.62 4.90
C VAL A 183 -31.57 -14.43 4.53
N VAL A 184 -31.26 -13.27 3.97
CA VAL A 184 -29.91 -12.82 3.63
C VAL A 184 -29.62 -11.58 4.46
N ASN A 185 -28.62 -11.66 5.32
CA ASN A 185 -28.13 -10.52 6.07
C ASN A 185 -26.86 -9.99 5.40
N THR A 186 -26.82 -8.69 5.12
CA THR A 186 -25.65 -8.01 4.57
C THR A 186 -25.21 -6.85 5.45
N ALA A 187 -23.89 -6.66 5.57
CA ALA A 187 -23.33 -5.53 6.33
C ALA A 187 -22.01 -5.04 5.72
N TRP A 188 -21.72 -3.75 5.90
CA TRP A 188 -20.42 -3.20 5.53
C TRP A 188 -19.33 -3.64 6.50
N PRO A 189 -18.08 -3.84 6.04
CA PRO A 189 -16.99 -4.21 6.94
C PRO A 189 -16.42 -3.02 7.74
N ARG A 190 -15.86 -3.34 8.91
CA ARG A 190 -15.15 -2.49 9.90
C ARG A 190 -15.09 -0.97 9.65
N LEU A 191 -16.23 -0.30 9.66
CA LEU A 191 -16.31 1.12 10.03
C LEU A 191 -16.87 1.21 11.44
N SER A 192 -16.26 2.05 12.30
CA SER A 192 -16.90 2.37 13.58
C SER A 192 -18.27 2.99 13.29
N PRO A 193 -19.30 2.74 14.12
CA PRO A 193 -20.63 3.32 13.89
C PRO A 193 -20.59 4.85 13.66
N TRP A 194 -19.66 5.55 14.31
CA TRP A 194 -19.42 6.98 14.11
C TRP A 194 -18.76 7.30 12.75
N ALA A 195 -17.69 6.59 12.37
CA ALA A 195 -17.05 6.78 11.07
C ALA A 195 -18.00 6.45 9.93
N LYS A 196 -18.85 5.45 10.12
CA LYS A 196 -19.92 5.06 9.21
C LYS A 196 -21.01 6.13 9.13
N ARG A 197 -21.48 6.68 10.26
CA ARG A 197 -22.44 7.80 10.30
C ARG A 197 -21.92 9.02 9.55
N LYS A 198 -20.67 9.39 9.80
CA LYS A 198 -20.00 10.50 9.12
C LYS A 198 -19.84 10.21 7.62
N TRP A 199 -19.47 8.98 7.27
CA TRP A 199 -19.34 8.54 5.89
C TRP A 199 -20.69 8.53 5.14
N LEU A 200 -21.74 7.96 5.71
CA LEU A 200 -23.09 7.95 5.14
C LEU A 200 -23.65 9.37 5.02
N ALA A 201 -23.48 10.21 6.04
CA ALA A 201 -23.98 11.59 6.04
C ALA A 201 -23.23 12.52 5.09
N GLU A 202 -21.91 12.35 4.91
CA GLU A 202 -21.06 13.26 4.13
C GLU A 202 -20.73 12.76 2.71
N MET A 203 -20.66 11.43 2.50
CA MET A 203 -20.12 10.80 1.28
C MET A 203 -21.13 10.03 0.42
N LEU A 204 -22.15 9.37 1.01
CA LEU A 204 -23.03 8.40 0.30
C LEU A 204 -24.52 8.77 0.25
N LEU A 205 -25.00 9.74 1.02
CA LEU A 205 -26.28 10.39 0.72
C LEU A 205 -26.10 11.25 -0.53
N ASP A 206 -25.95 10.59 -1.67
CA ASP A 206 -26.29 11.20 -2.94
C ASP A 206 -27.82 11.32 -2.97
N PRO A 207 -28.36 12.53 -3.11
CA PRO A 207 -29.78 12.71 -3.39
C PRO A 207 -30.19 12.13 -4.77
N ALA A 208 -29.28 11.50 -5.52
CA ALA A 208 -29.56 10.82 -6.76
C ALA A 208 -30.78 9.89 -6.65
N ASP A 209 -31.58 9.98 -7.71
CA ASP A 209 -32.84 9.30 -7.82
C ASP A 209 -32.67 7.78 -7.92
N THR A 210 -33.01 7.07 -6.84
CA THR A 210 -33.04 5.60 -6.82
C THR A 210 -34.18 5.02 -7.65
N THR A 211 -35.10 5.87 -8.16
CA THR A 211 -36.25 5.47 -8.98
C THR A 211 -35.82 4.60 -10.16
N HIS A 212 -34.73 4.92 -10.85
CA HIS A 212 -34.29 4.10 -11.99
C HIS A 212 -33.88 2.67 -11.58
N LEU A 213 -33.27 2.49 -10.39
CA LEU A 213 -32.94 1.17 -9.84
C LEU A 213 -34.19 0.43 -9.38
N LEU A 214 -35.16 1.13 -8.81
CA LEU A 214 -36.46 0.56 -8.45
C LEU A 214 -37.21 0.06 -9.68
N HIS A 215 -37.20 0.83 -10.77
CA HIS A 215 -37.72 0.38 -12.07
C HIS A 215 -36.93 -0.82 -12.62
N LYS A 216 -35.60 -0.82 -12.48
CA LYS A 216 -34.75 -1.94 -12.88
C LYS A 216 -35.09 -3.21 -12.08
N LEU A 217 -35.21 -3.12 -10.76
CA LEU A 217 -35.64 -4.23 -9.89
C LEU A 217 -37.02 -4.77 -10.29
N HIS A 218 -38.00 -3.87 -10.50
CA HIS A 218 -39.33 -4.27 -10.96
C HIS A 218 -39.30 -4.91 -12.36
N SER A 219 -38.42 -4.46 -13.26
CA SER A 219 -38.27 -5.07 -14.58
C SER A 219 -37.68 -6.49 -14.52
N LEU A 220 -36.80 -6.74 -13.54
CA LEU A 220 -36.24 -8.06 -13.27
C LEU A 220 -37.31 -9.02 -12.73
N PHE A 221 -38.20 -8.51 -11.86
CA PHE A 221 -39.26 -9.26 -11.20
C PHE A 221 -40.62 -8.56 -11.39
N PRO A 222 -41.29 -8.78 -12.53
CA PRO A 222 -42.55 -8.11 -12.81
C PRO A 222 -43.64 -8.52 -11.80
N GLY A 223 -44.47 -7.56 -11.43
CA GLY A 223 -45.68 -7.76 -10.64
C GLY A 223 -46.08 -6.47 -9.95
N GLU A 224 -46.00 -6.46 -8.63
CA GLU A 224 -46.26 -5.27 -7.80
C GLU A 224 -45.03 -4.96 -6.94
N LEU A 225 -44.56 -3.71 -6.97
CA LEU A 225 -43.49 -3.22 -6.09
C LEU A 225 -44.06 -2.16 -5.16
N TYR A 226 -43.86 -2.38 -3.86
CA TYR A 226 -44.25 -1.52 -2.77
C TYR A 226 -43.01 -0.89 -2.13
N ILE A 227 -43.13 0.37 -1.72
CA ILE A 227 -42.13 1.10 -0.94
C ILE A 227 -42.82 1.55 0.34
N ASP A 228 -42.33 1.09 1.49
CA ASP A 228 -42.88 1.40 2.82
C ASP A 228 -44.39 1.09 2.92
N GLY A 229 -44.81 -0.01 2.29
CA GLY A 229 -46.20 -0.45 2.21
C GLY A 229 -47.07 0.27 1.16
N ILE A 230 -46.54 1.28 0.47
CA ILE A 230 -47.25 2.03 -0.57
C ILE A 230 -46.94 1.40 -1.94
N LEU A 231 -47.98 1.08 -2.71
CA LEU A 231 -47.83 0.53 -4.06
C LEU A 231 -47.17 1.58 -4.99
N PHE A 232 -45.95 1.31 -5.44
CA PHE A 232 -45.17 2.20 -6.29
C PHE A 232 -45.29 1.84 -7.77
N LEU A 233 -45.07 0.57 -8.12
CA LEU A 233 -45.16 0.05 -9.50
C LEU A 233 -46.12 -1.12 -9.60
N LYS A 234 -46.94 -1.13 -10.66
CA LYS A 234 -47.78 -2.28 -11.04
C LYS A 234 -47.73 -2.46 -12.55
N GLY A 235 -47.27 -3.62 -13.01
CA GLY A 235 -47.20 -3.92 -14.45
C GLY A 235 -46.33 -2.93 -15.25
N ASN A 236 -45.18 -2.52 -14.68
CA ASN A 236 -44.23 -1.52 -15.22
C ASN A 236 -44.79 -0.09 -15.32
N LYS A 237 -45.98 0.18 -14.77
CA LYS A 237 -46.54 1.53 -14.67
C LYS A 237 -46.36 2.04 -13.25
N GLN A 238 -45.85 3.26 -13.14
CA GLN A 238 -45.78 3.98 -11.89
C GLN A 238 -47.20 4.38 -11.47
N VAL A 239 -47.59 3.97 -10.26
CA VAL A 239 -48.92 4.23 -9.68
C VAL A 239 -48.89 5.53 -8.87
N VAL A 240 -47.77 5.82 -8.22
CA VAL A 240 -47.59 7.02 -7.38
C VAL A 240 -46.39 7.81 -7.90
N ASN A 241 -46.60 9.09 -8.19
CA ASN A 241 -45.59 9.98 -8.81
C ASN A 241 -44.35 10.23 -7.93
N PHE A 242 -44.44 10.01 -6.62
CA PHE A 242 -43.32 10.23 -5.71
C PHE A 242 -43.44 9.37 -4.45
N SER A 243 -42.48 8.48 -4.24
CA SER A 243 -42.23 7.84 -2.94
C SER A 243 -40.76 7.97 -2.65
N ARG A 244 -40.42 8.80 -1.65
CA ARG A 244 -39.04 8.91 -1.19
C ARG A 244 -38.72 7.69 -0.34
N LEU A 245 -38.02 6.72 -0.92
CA LEU A 245 -37.46 5.60 -0.18
C LEU A 245 -36.51 6.16 0.88
N ASP A 246 -36.77 5.87 2.15
CA ASP A 246 -35.82 6.19 3.21
C ASP A 246 -34.62 5.23 3.10
N PRO A 247 -33.39 5.71 2.83
CA PRO A 247 -32.24 4.82 2.73
C PRO A 247 -31.87 4.15 4.05
N ARG A 248 -32.41 4.57 5.20
CA ARG A 248 -32.06 4.04 6.54
C ARG A 248 -33.16 3.20 7.18
N ASP A 249 -34.41 3.37 6.76
CA ASP A 249 -35.56 2.67 7.33
C ASP A 249 -36.52 2.12 6.26
N GLY A 250 -36.19 2.32 4.99
CA GLY A 250 -37.04 1.92 3.89
C GLY A 250 -37.23 0.41 3.81
N GLU A 251 -38.40 0.02 3.33
CA GLU A 251 -38.74 -1.33 2.92
C GLU A 251 -39.18 -1.33 1.46
N ILE A 252 -38.53 -2.16 0.63
CA ILE A 252 -38.96 -2.46 -0.74
C ILE A 252 -39.53 -3.87 -0.74
N LYS A 253 -40.77 -4.04 -1.17
CA LYS A 253 -41.41 -5.34 -1.28
C LYS A 253 -41.92 -5.58 -2.70
N ILE A 254 -41.47 -6.67 -3.31
CA ILE A 254 -41.85 -7.09 -4.65
C ILE A 254 -42.69 -8.36 -4.55
N LEU A 255 -43.93 -8.28 -5.01
CA LEU A 255 -44.81 -9.43 -5.23
C LEU A 255 -44.68 -9.84 -6.70
N THR A 256 -44.13 -11.01 -6.95
CA THR A 256 -43.87 -11.45 -8.33
C THR A 256 -45.13 -12.06 -8.94
N GLU A 257 -45.43 -11.68 -10.18
CA GLU A 257 -46.49 -12.33 -10.93
C GLU A 257 -46.05 -13.72 -11.41
N LYS A 258 -46.94 -14.71 -11.30
CA LYS A 258 -46.75 -16.00 -11.95
C LYS A 258 -46.72 -15.80 -13.47
N ARG A 259 -45.52 -15.78 -14.06
CA ARG A 259 -45.37 -15.72 -15.51
C ARG A 259 -45.99 -16.96 -16.16
N ARG A 260 -46.96 -16.74 -17.06
CA ARG A 260 -47.35 -17.75 -18.06
C ARG A 260 -46.24 -17.81 -19.12
N PRO A 261 -45.69 -18.98 -19.47
CA PRO A 261 -44.41 -19.11 -20.17
C PRO A 261 -44.32 -18.60 -21.62
N ASN A 262 -45.28 -17.86 -22.17
CA ASN A 262 -45.43 -17.74 -23.63
C ASN A 262 -45.28 -16.36 -24.29
N VAL A 263 -44.82 -15.30 -23.62
CA VAL A 263 -44.69 -14.01 -24.32
C VAL A 263 -43.41 -13.26 -23.94
N LEU A 264 -42.73 -12.74 -24.99
CA LEU A 264 -41.64 -11.75 -25.02
C LEU A 264 -40.17 -12.27 -25.12
N LYS A 265 -39.79 -12.72 -26.33
CA LYS A 265 -38.42 -12.62 -26.87
C LYS A 265 -38.29 -11.36 -27.74
N LYS A 266 -38.02 -10.21 -27.14
CA LYS A 266 -37.44 -9.04 -27.84
C LYS A 266 -37.03 -8.01 -26.79
N VAL A 267 -35.94 -7.31 -27.05
CA VAL A 267 -35.30 -6.27 -26.21
C VAL A 267 -34.18 -6.79 -25.30
N THR A 268 -33.01 -7.09 -25.88
CA THR A 268 -31.72 -6.76 -25.26
C THR A 268 -30.63 -6.65 -26.34
N ARG A 269 -30.58 -5.54 -27.07
CA ARG A 269 -29.39 -5.08 -27.80
C ARG A 269 -29.48 -3.57 -27.99
N LEU A 270 -28.81 -2.83 -27.11
CA LEU A 270 -28.29 -1.46 -27.31
C LEU A 270 -27.89 -0.94 -25.92
N VAL A 271 -26.60 -1.03 -25.59
CA VAL A 271 -25.76 -0.01 -24.93
C VAL A 271 -24.39 -0.67 -24.76
N GLN A 272 -23.46 -0.41 -25.67
CA GLN A 272 -22.02 -0.48 -25.43
C GLN A 272 -21.29 0.16 -26.60
N ALA A 273 -21.17 1.48 -26.53
CA ALA A 273 -20.21 2.26 -27.31
C ALA A 273 -19.92 3.53 -26.49
N ALA A 274 -19.05 3.38 -25.49
CA ALA A 274 -18.34 4.50 -24.88
C ALA A 274 -16.86 4.17 -25.02
N THR A 275 -16.17 5.00 -25.79
CA THR A 275 -14.77 4.93 -26.17
C THR A 275 -13.90 4.90 -24.90
N MET A 276 -13.30 3.76 -24.60
CA MET A 276 -12.26 3.65 -23.57
C MET A 276 -11.02 4.37 -24.10
N LEU A 277 -10.60 5.43 -23.39
CA LEU A 277 -9.26 6.01 -23.55
C LEU A 277 -8.23 4.89 -23.41
N HIS A 278 -7.41 4.71 -24.44
CA HIS A 278 -6.33 3.76 -24.45
C HIS A 278 -5.14 4.43 -23.73
N LEU A 279 -4.96 4.12 -22.44
CA LEU A 279 -3.92 4.67 -21.55
C LEU A 279 -2.52 4.82 -22.23
N LEU A 280 -2.18 3.88 -23.12
CA LEU A 280 -0.90 3.83 -23.82
C LEU A 280 -0.80 4.68 -25.09
N ARG A 281 -1.94 5.03 -25.72
CA ARG A 281 -1.98 5.92 -26.88
C ARG A 281 -2.27 7.36 -26.49
N ASP A 282 -3.14 7.56 -25.51
CA ASP A 282 -3.77 8.85 -25.28
C ASP A 282 -3.06 9.70 -24.21
N ILE A 283 -2.24 9.07 -23.35
CA ILE A 283 -1.43 9.80 -22.35
C ILE A 283 -0.03 10.04 -22.91
N PRO A 284 0.48 11.28 -22.96
CA PRO A 284 1.88 11.58 -23.33
C PRO A 284 2.90 10.80 -22.49
N ARG A 285 4.06 10.50 -23.10
CA ARG A 285 5.09 9.67 -22.47
C ARG A 285 5.57 10.24 -21.14
N GLU A 286 5.68 11.55 -21.05
CA GLU A 286 6.16 12.29 -19.88
C GLU A 286 5.23 12.10 -18.68
N LEU A 287 3.92 12.08 -18.90
CA LEU A 287 2.94 11.82 -17.84
C LEU A 287 2.95 10.35 -17.42
N ARG A 288 3.13 9.41 -18.37
CA ARG A 288 3.31 8.00 -18.02
C ARG A 288 4.55 7.79 -17.17
N ASP A 289 5.66 8.46 -17.49
CA ASP A 289 6.88 8.41 -16.68
C ASP A 289 6.65 8.94 -15.27
N GLN A 290 5.90 10.03 -15.08
CA GLN A 290 5.53 10.52 -13.74
C GLN A 290 4.69 9.50 -12.96
N ILE A 291 3.74 8.83 -13.63
CA ILE A 291 2.95 7.75 -13.03
C ILE A 291 3.87 6.61 -12.59
N TYR A 292 4.80 6.16 -13.45
CA TYR A 292 5.75 5.10 -13.12
C TYR A 292 6.67 5.50 -11.96
N GLN A 293 7.12 6.75 -11.92
CA GLN A 293 7.95 7.27 -10.83
C GLN A 293 7.20 7.18 -9.51
N TYR A 294 5.97 7.69 -9.47
CA TYR A 294 5.12 7.61 -8.28
C TYR A 294 4.84 6.16 -7.89
N ALA A 295 4.57 5.29 -8.86
CA ALA A 295 4.23 3.89 -8.63
C ALA A 295 5.40 3.09 -8.03
N PHE A 296 6.64 3.34 -8.48
CA PHE A 296 7.82 2.60 -8.01
C PHE A 296 8.57 3.27 -6.87
N GLN A 297 8.23 4.50 -6.49
CA GLN A 297 8.90 5.18 -5.39
C GLN A 297 8.63 4.46 -4.07
N THR A 298 9.68 3.95 -3.44
CA THR A 298 9.60 3.38 -2.10
C THR A 298 9.89 4.45 -1.05
N PRO A 299 9.46 4.26 0.23
CA PRO A 299 9.67 5.26 1.28
C PRO A 299 11.14 5.64 1.50
N GLN A 300 12.07 4.71 1.25
CA GLN A 300 13.51 4.93 1.40
C GLN A 300 14.24 4.98 0.04
N SER A 301 13.51 5.02 -1.07
CA SER A 301 14.08 4.91 -2.42
C SER A 301 15.06 3.74 -2.56
N CYS A 302 14.74 2.61 -1.91
CA CYS A 302 15.60 1.45 -1.83
C CYS A 302 14.76 0.16 -1.83
N VAL A 303 15.24 -0.84 -2.57
CA VAL A 303 14.60 -2.13 -2.77
C VAL A 303 15.60 -3.26 -2.60
N THR A 304 15.13 -4.47 -2.30
CA THR A 304 15.97 -5.66 -2.21
C THR A 304 15.29 -6.86 -2.85
N PHE A 305 16.07 -7.88 -3.24
CA PHE A 305 15.53 -9.16 -3.68
C PHE A 305 15.35 -10.09 -2.49
N ARG A 306 14.19 -10.76 -2.43
CA ARG A 306 13.93 -11.79 -1.43
C ARG A 306 13.45 -13.07 -2.09
N SER A 307 14.12 -14.18 -1.78
CA SER A 307 13.67 -15.50 -2.20
C SER A 307 12.37 -15.87 -1.48
N THR A 308 11.44 -16.44 -2.23
CA THR A 308 10.19 -16.99 -1.71
C THR A 308 10.37 -18.48 -1.42
N ILE A 309 9.42 -19.06 -0.68
CA ILE A 309 9.39 -20.49 -0.36
C ILE A 309 9.40 -21.36 -1.64
N ASN A 310 8.92 -20.82 -2.76
CA ASN A 310 8.85 -21.53 -4.04
C ASN A 310 10.11 -21.36 -4.91
N GLY A 311 11.18 -20.76 -4.38
CA GLY A 311 12.42 -20.49 -5.13
C GLY A 311 12.32 -19.36 -6.16
N SER A 312 11.21 -18.61 -6.19
CA SER A 312 11.10 -17.38 -6.99
C SER A 312 11.53 -16.16 -6.18
N PHE A 313 11.92 -15.08 -6.86
CA PHE A 313 12.37 -13.84 -6.21
C PHE A 313 11.30 -12.75 -6.27
N GLN A 314 11.18 -11.98 -5.19
CA GLN A 314 10.36 -10.77 -5.11
C GLN A 314 11.23 -9.55 -4.86
N ILE A 315 10.83 -8.41 -5.43
CA ILE A 315 11.44 -7.12 -5.12
C ILE A 315 10.61 -6.45 -4.01
N LEU A 316 11.23 -6.22 -2.86
CA LEU A 316 10.59 -5.67 -1.66
C LEU A 316 11.16 -4.29 -1.35
N PRO A 317 10.35 -3.35 -0.82
CA PRO A 317 10.87 -2.10 -0.28
C PRO A 317 11.77 -2.39 0.92
N TYR A 318 12.96 -1.78 0.92
CA TYR A 318 14.02 -2.09 1.88
C TYR A 318 14.48 -0.82 2.59
N ASP A 319 14.74 -0.96 3.89
CA ASP A 319 15.45 0.04 4.67
C ASP A 319 16.88 -0.46 4.89
N PRO A 320 17.86 0.05 4.13
CA PRO A 320 19.24 -0.40 4.23
C PRO A 320 19.86 -0.06 5.58
N GLN A 321 19.39 0.98 6.23
CA GLN A 321 19.99 1.48 7.46
C GLN A 321 19.63 0.59 8.66
N ASN A 322 18.41 0.08 8.66
CA ASN A 322 17.92 -0.89 9.65
C ASN A 322 18.07 -2.34 9.20
N ASP A 323 18.52 -2.56 7.96
CA ASP A 323 18.55 -3.86 7.29
C ASP A 323 17.22 -4.61 7.47
N SER A 324 16.15 -4.01 6.97
CA SER A 324 14.84 -4.62 7.10
C SER A 324 13.93 -4.31 5.92
N CYS A 325 13.20 -5.32 5.49
CA CYS A 325 12.09 -5.10 4.56
C CYS A 325 11.02 -4.27 5.26
N LEU A 326 10.59 -3.19 4.62
CA LEU A 326 9.51 -2.32 5.12
C LEU A 326 8.12 -2.96 4.98
N SER A 327 8.03 -3.99 4.15
CA SER A 327 6.83 -4.76 3.86
C SER A 327 7.20 -6.21 3.58
N ASN A 328 6.32 -7.15 3.96
CA ASN A 328 6.41 -8.55 3.55
C ASN A 328 5.82 -8.80 2.15
N TYR A 329 5.25 -7.76 1.54
CA TYR A 329 4.65 -7.81 0.21
C TYR A 329 5.50 -7.03 -0.78
N SER A 330 5.62 -7.55 -2.00
CA SER A 330 6.24 -6.85 -3.13
C SER A 330 5.61 -5.48 -3.32
N ILE A 331 6.38 -4.54 -3.87
CA ILE A 331 5.85 -3.24 -4.30
C ILE A 331 4.65 -3.53 -5.19
N PRO A 332 3.42 -3.12 -4.82
CA PRO A 332 2.20 -3.51 -5.55
C PRO A 332 2.28 -3.18 -7.04
N SER A 333 2.97 -2.07 -7.34
CA SER A 333 3.24 -1.57 -8.69
C SER A 333 4.14 -2.44 -9.56
N ILE A 334 4.88 -3.42 -9.00
CA ILE A 334 5.67 -4.37 -9.82
C ILE A 334 4.75 -5.17 -10.75
N GLY A 335 3.50 -5.40 -10.35
CA GLY A 335 2.48 -5.99 -11.22
C GLY A 335 2.31 -5.23 -12.54
N LEU A 336 2.55 -3.91 -12.57
CA LEU A 336 2.53 -3.11 -13.79
C LEU A 336 3.51 -3.63 -14.84
N LEU A 337 4.69 -4.10 -14.43
CA LEU A 337 5.70 -4.62 -15.35
C LEU A 337 5.27 -5.92 -16.05
N SER A 338 4.23 -6.58 -15.55
CA SER A 338 3.65 -7.80 -16.13
C SER A 338 2.42 -7.55 -17.01
N THR A 339 1.94 -6.31 -17.09
CA THR A 339 0.68 -5.99 -17.80
C THR A 339 0.81 -6.06 -19.32
N CYS A 340 1.80 -5.40 -19.90
CA CYS A 340 2.11 -5.48 -21.32
C CYS A 340 3.59 -5.14 -21.60
N THR A 341 4.06 -5.52 -22.79
CA THR A 341 5.47 -5.31 -23.22
C THR A 341 5.84 -3.83 -23.28
N GLN A 342 4.94 -2.95 -23.72
CA GLN A 342 5.20 -1.52 -23.72
C GLN A 342 5.48 -1.04 -22.29
N ILE A 343 4.52 -1.18 -21.36
CA ILE A 343 4.68 -0.77 -19.96
C ILE A 343 5.94 -1.37 -19.35
N HIS A 344 6.20 -2.65 -19.62
CA HIS A 344 7.43 -3.30 -19.17
C HIS A 344 8.69 -2.53 -19.62
N HIS A 345 8.82 -2.25 -20.92
CA HIS A 345 9.97 -1.52 -21.46
C HIS A 345 10.04 -0.07 -20.97
N GLU A 346 8.91 0.60 -20.84
CA GLU A 346 8.85 2.00 -20.38
C GLU A 346 9.22 2.13 -18.89
N ALA A 347 8.70 1.24 -18.07
CA ALA A 347 8.62 1.42 -16.63
C ALA A 347 9.76 0.70 -15.88
N GLN A 348 10.34 -0.38 -16.43
CA GLN A 348 11.46 -1.11 -15.78
C GLN A 348 12.67 -0.21 -15.52
N TYR A 349 12.96 0.73 -16.43
CA TYR A 349 14.09 1.64 -16.28
C TYR A 349 13.83 2.63 -15.13
N ILE A 350 12.57 3.04 -14.95
CA ILE A 350 12.17 3.99 -13.90
C ILE A 350 12.27 3.33 -12.52
N LEU A 351 11.91 2.05 -12.39
CA LEU A 351 12.11 1.29 -11.15
C LEU A 351 13.54 1.43 -10.63
N TRP A 352 14.52 1.14 -11.49
CA TRP A 352 15.95 1.17 -11.13
C TRP A 352 16.57 2.57 -11.11
N LYS A 353 15.96 3.54 -11.78
CA LYS A 353 16.34 4.95 -11.67
C LYS A 353 15.90 5.54 -10.33
N GLN A 354 14.73 5.16 -9.83
CA GLN A 354 14.14 5.69 -8.60
C GLN A 354 14.59 4.98 -7.33
N ASN A 355 15.10 3.76 -7.43
CA ASN A 355 15.46 2.98 -6.27
C ASN A 355 16.89 2.44 -6.35
N SER A 356 17.60 2.49 -5.23
CA SER A 356 18.82 1.71 -5.00
C SER A 356 18.49 0.25 -4.75
N LEU A 357 19.38 -0.64 -5.16
CA LEU A 357 19.38 -2.04 -4.71
C LEU A 357 20.15 -2.14 -3.40
N GLY A 358 19.45 -2.34 -2.30
CA GLY A 358 20.01 -2.53 -0.97
C GLY A 358 20.34 -3.99 -0.67
N LEU A 359 21.55 -4.24 -0.15
CA LEU A 359 22.07 -5.59 0.06
C LEU A 359 23.17 -5.66 1.13
N TRP A 360 23.37 -6.87 1.66
CA TRP A 360 24.64 -7.31 2.22
C TRP A 360 25.53 -7.90 1.12
N PRO A 361 26.86 -7.76 1.19
CA PRO A 361 27.76 -8.35 0.22
C PRO A 361 27.53 -9.84 -0.01
N SER A 362 27.21 -10.58 1.05
CA SER A 362 26.90 -12.02 1.00
C SER A 362 25.60 -12.32 0.25
N ASP A 363 24.63 -11.40 0.19
CA ASP A 363 23.34 -11.62 -0.48
C ASP A 363 23.51 -11.96 -1.95
N VAL A 364 24.45 -11.29 -2.63
CA VAL A 364 24.75 -11.46 -4.05
C VAL A 364 25.14 -12.91 -4.39
N PHE A 365 25.70 -13.63 -3.42
CA PHE A 365 26.23 -14.98 -3.63
C PHE A 365 25.38 -16.05 -2.94
N CYS A 366 24.97 -15.81 -1.69
CA CYS A 366 24.26 -16.78 -0.88
C CYS A 366 22.75 -16.75 -1.11
N ASN A 367 22.17 -15.55 -1.16
CA ASN A 367 20.72 -15.40 -1.26
C ASN A 367 20.26 -15.27 -2.71
N TRP A 368 21.10 -14.73 -3.58
CA TRP A 368 20.80 -14.38 -4.97
C TRP A 368 21.66 -15.12 -5.98
N GLY A 369 22.41 -16.14 -5.55
CA GLY A 369 23.32 -16.90 -6.41
C GLY A 369 22.63 -17.49 -7.65
N ASP A 370 21.33 -17.80 -7.54
CA ASP A 370 20.52 -18.33 -8.64
C ASP A 370 19.99 -17.27 -9.61
N LEU A 371 20.09 -15.97 -9.27
CA LEU A 371 19.67 -14.90 -10.17
C LEU A 371 20.67 -14.78 -11.33
N PRO A 372 20.18 -14.81 -12.59
CA PRO A 372 21.06 -14.63 -13.73
C PRO A 372 21.58 -13.20 -13.79
N GLU A 373 22.78 -13.00 -14.34
CA GLU A 373 23.45 -11.69 -14.39
C GLU A 373 22.58 -10.57 -15.01
N ARG A 374 21.73 -10.93 -15.97
CA ARG A 374 20.75 -10.03 -16.60
C ARG A 374 19.77 -9.36 -15.62
N ALA A 375 19.55 -9.95 -14.44
CA ALA A 375 18.70 -9.37 -13.40
C ALA A 375 19.29 -8.07 -12.83
N PHE A 376 20.62 -7.93 -12.90
CA PHE A 376 21.35 -6.79 -12.35
C PHE A 376 21.75 -5.76 -13.41
N GLU A 377 21.64 -6.09 -14.71
CA GLU A 377 22.05 -5.23 -15.84
C GLU A 377 21.32 -3.88 -15.93
N LYS A 378 20.22 -3.70 -15.19
CA LYS A 378 19.45 -2.45 -15.19
C LYS A 378 19.59 -1.68 -13.88
N VAL A 379 20.25 -2.25 -12.87
CA VAL A 379 20.49 -1.62 -11.57
C VAL A 379 21.43 -0.43 -11.78
N GLN A 380 20.99 0.76 -11.33
CA GLN A 380 21.75 2.00 -11.47
C GLN A 380 22.40 2.43 -10.17
N HIS A 381 21.77 2.15 -9.03
CA HIS A 381 22.28 2.53 -7.72
C HIS A 381 22.30 1.30 -6.82
N VAL A 382 23.37 1.12 -6.05
CA VAL A 382 23.52 0.03 -5.08
C VAL A 382 23.83 0.62 -3.72
N GLU A 383 23.18 0.09 -2.68
CA GLU A 383 23.43 0.43 -1.28
C GLU A 383 23.91 -0.82 -0.53
N VAL A 384 25.17 -0.80 -0.10
CA VAL A 384 25.86 -1.95 0.50
C VAL A 384 26.01 -1.72 1.99
N ASN A 385 25.48 -2.63 2.80
CA ASN A 385 25.69 -2.64 4.24
C ASN A 385 26.95 -3.44 4.58
N LEU A 386 27.81 -2.91 5.46
CA LEU A 386 29.06 -3.54 5.84
C LEU A 386 29.17 -3.67 7.37
N ASP A 387 29.74 -4.76 7.84
CA ASP A 387 30.18 -4.95 9.22
C ASP A 387 31.70 -4.95 9.29
N LEU A 388 32.28 -3.80 9.69
CA LEU A 388 33.73 -3.63 9.74
C LEU A 388 34.43 -4.53 10.76
N THR A 389 33.68 -5.15 11.67
CA THR A 389 34.23 -6.06 12.68
C THR A 389 34.27 -7.52 12.24
N ASP A 390 33.66 -7.83 11.10
CA ASP A 390 33.56 -9.18 10.56
C ASP A 390 34.53 -9.38 9.38
N SER A 391 35.48 -10.30 9.54
CA SER A 391 36.42 -10.67 8.48
C SER A 391 35.77 -11.43 7.32
N ASP A 392 34.67 -12.15 7.57
CA ASP A 392 33.94 -12.82 6.50
C ASP A 392 33.22 -11.80 5.63
N ASP A 393 32.65 -10.74 6.24
CA ASP A 393 32.01 -9.65 5.49
C ASP A 393 33.01 -8.88 4.63
N LEU A 394 34.27 -8.72 5.07
CA LEU A 394 35.35 -8.18 4.24
C LEU A 394 35.55 -9.01 2.96
N ASN A 395 35.63 -10.35 3.09
CA ASN A 395 35.80 -11.25 1.95
C ASN A 395 34.59 -11.19 1.00
N TRP A 396 33.37 -11.09 1.55
CA TRP A 396 32.16 -10.94 0.75
C TRP A 396 32.11 -9.58 0.05
N ALA A 397 32.50 -8.49 0.73
CA ALA A 397 32.56 -7.15 0.17
C ALA A 397 33.54 -7.08 -1.00
N GLU A 398 34.72 -7.68 -0.88
CA GLU A 398 35.69 -7.77 -1.99
C GLU A 398 35.08 -8.44 -3.22
N ARG A 399 34.43 -9.59 -3.03
CA ARG A 399 33.76 -10.31 -4.13
C ARG A 399 32.62 -9.51 -4.72
N ALA A 400 31.82 -8.83 -3.89
CA ALA A 400 30.71 -8.00 -4.33
C ALA A 400 31.21 -6.80 -5.16
N PHE A 401 32.23 -6.07 -4.69
CA PHE A 401 32.83 -4.96 -5.44
C PHE A 401 33.44 -5.42 -6.77
N LYS A 402 34.12 -6.58 -6.80
CA LYS A 402 34.57 -7.20 -8.06
C LYS A 402 33.40 -7.46 -9.00
N ARG A 403 32.24 -7.91 -8.52
CA ARG A 403 31.06 -8.09 -9.37
C ARG A 403 30.46 -6.76 -9.85
N PHE A 404 30.42 -5.74 -8.99
CA PHE A 404 29.95 -4.40 -9.37
C PHE A 404 30.82 -3.75 -10.43
N SER A 405 32.10 -4.10 -10.53
CA SER A 405 32.97 -3.67 -11.64
C SER A 405 32.41 -4.09 -13.00
N VAL A 406 31.80 -5.28 -13.09
CA VAL A 406 31.17 -5.78 -14.33
C VAL A 406 29.93 -4.96 -14.66
N TRP A 407 29.14 -4.59 -13.65
CA TRP A 407 27.94 -3.76 -13.83
C TRP A 407 28.30 -2.33 -14.24
N SER A 408 29.38 -1.81 -13.66
CA SER A 408 29.97 -0.53 -14.04
C SER A 408 30.49 -0.55 -15.48
N ALA A 409 31.22 -1.59 -15.88
CA ALA A 409 31.73 -1.74 -17.24
C ALA A 409 30.63 -1.85 -18.31
N LYS A 410 29.47 -2.42 -17.96
CA LYS A 410 28.27 -2.43 -18.81
C LYS A 410 27.56 -1.07 -18.91
N GLY A 411 27.95 -0.10 -18.08
CA GLY A 411 27.42 1.27 -18.07
C GLY A 411 26.06 1.45 -17.38
N SER A 412 25.53 0.41 -16.73
CA SER A 412 24.25 0.51 -16.01
C SER A 412 24.41 1.12 -14.63
N LEU A 413 25.47 0.73 -13.91
CA LEU A 413 25.74 1.19 -12.54
C LEU A 413 26.29 2.61 -12.56
N ARG A 414 25.60 3.51 -11.86
CA ARG A 414 25.91 4.95 -11.77
C ARG A 414 26.32 5.38 -10.37
N ARG A 415 25.84 4.70 -9.33
CA ARG A 415 26.16 5.04 -7.94
C ARG A 415 26.35 3.80 -7.08
N VAL A 416 27.37 3.82 -6.23
CA VAL A 416 27.54 2.87 -5.13
C VAL A 416 27.64 3.63 -3.83
N THR A 417 26.76 3.27 -2.91
CA THR A 417 26.72 3.80 -1.56
C THR A 417 27.12 2.69 -0.59
N ILE A 418 28.05 2.97 0.31
CA ILE A 418 28.40 2.07 1.42
C ILE A 418 27.87 2.61 2.75
N ASN A 419 27.37 1.70 3.57
CA ASN A 419 26.90 1.95 4.95
C ASN A 419 27.82 1.16 5.91
N PRO A 420 28.98 1.71 6.29
CA PRO A 420 29.95 1.00 7.12
C PRO A 420 29.55 0.85 8.60
N MET A 421 28.46 1.48 9.01
CA MET A 421 28.05 1.59 10.42
C MET A 421 26.52 1.45 10.53
N ARG A 422 26.07 0.20 10.71
CA ARG A 422 24.65 -0.19 10.78
C ARG A 422 23.93 0.33 12.03
N GLU A 423 22.62 0.60 11.90
CA GLU A 423 21.67 0.75 13.00
C GLU A 423 20.93 -0.59 13.26
N GLU A 424 21.25 -1.30 14.34
CA GLU A 424 20.47 -2.48 14.75
C GLU A 424 19.23 -2.06 15.54
N LYS A 425 18.05 -2.57 15.15
CA LYS A 425 16.70 -2.25 15.66
C LYS A 425 16.44 -2.41 17.17
N LEU A 426 17.43 -2.74 18.00
CA LEU A 426 17.27 -3.00 19.44
C LEU A 426 18.10 -2.01 20.29
N LYS A 427 17.38 -1.04 20.88
CA LYS A 427 17.83 0.07 21.77
C LYS A 427 18.65 1.18 21.06
N LEU A 428 17.90 2.19 20.64
CA LEU A 428 18.12 3.17 19.57
C LEU A 428 19.22 4.26 19.71
N ASP A 429 20.14 4.20 20.67
CA ASP A 429 21.20 5.23 20.76
C ASP A 429 22.61 4.68 21.01
N VAL A 430 22.75 3.52 21.68
CA VAL A 430 24.06 3.11 22.23
C VAL A 430 24.94 2.36 21.22
N LYS A 431 24.34 1.63 20.26
CA LYS A 431 25.08 0.72 19.37
C LYS A 431 25.83 1.40 18.22
N TRP A 432 25.36 2.52 17.67
CA TRP A 432 26.11 3.19 16.60
C TRP A 432 27.42 3.78 17.14
N MET A 433 27.38 4.40 18.34
CA MET A 433 28.58 4.90 19.00
C MET A 433 29.54 3.76 19.31
N GLN A 434 29.00 2.58 19.61
CA GLN A 434 29.80 1.38 19.77
C GLN A 434 30.51 1.01 18.47
N ARG A 435 29.87 1.09 17.30
CA ARG A 435 30.54 0.83 16.01
C ARG A 435 31.61 1.86 15.67
N VAL A 436 31.37 3.14 15.97
CA VAL A 436 32.41 4.18 15.85
C VAL A 436 33.57 3.92 16.82
N GLU A 437 33.28 3.51 18.06
CA GLU A 437 34.29 3.14 19.05
C GLU A 437 35.11 1.93 18.60
N GLU A 438 34.46 0.87 18.10
CA GLU A 438 35.11 -0.31 17.51
C GLU A 438 36.03 0.10 16.35
N ALA A 439 35.57 0.98 15.46
CA ALA A 439 36.38 1.50 14.37
C ALA A 439 37.59 2.30 14.87
N ILE A 440 37.44 3.14 15.91
CA ILE A 440 38.56 3.87 16.54
C ILE A 440 39.57 2.89 17.15
N ASP A 441 39.10 1.87 17.86
CA ASP A 441 39.96 0.90 18.51
C ASP A 441 40.72 0.05 17.49
N MET A 442 40.06 -0.38 16.41
CA MET A 442 40.73 -1.08 15.31
C MET A 442 41.74 -0.17 14.59
N ARG A 443 41.38 1.09 14.32
CA ARG A 443 42.29 2.10 13.73
C ARG A 443 43.55 2.30 14.57
N ARG A 444 43.42 2.40 15.89
CA ARG A 444 44.57 2.56 16.79
C ARG A 444 45.46 1.33 16.86
N LYS A 445 44.87 0.13 16.88
CA LYS A 445 45.65 -1.11 16.78
C LYS A 445 46.48 -1.08 15.49
N ASN A 446 45.88 -0.62 14.39
CA ASN A 446 46.58 -0.46 13.11
C ASN A 446 47.72 0.56 13.19
N GLU A 447 47.49 1.75 13.75
CA GLU A 447 48.53 2.76 13.90
C GLU A 447 49.71 2.26 14.77
N LYS A 448 49.42 1.54 15.86
CA LYS A 448 50.46 0.95 16.74
C LYS A 448 51.29 -0.10 15.99
N GLU A 449 50.63 -1.02 15.30
CA GLU A 449 51.29 -2.06 14.51
C GLU A 449 52.14 -1.47 13.38
N GLN A 450 51.67 -0.40 12.73
CA GLN A 450 52.44 0.30 11.69
C GLN A 450 53.62 1.08 12.24
N SER A 451 53.51 1.69 13.43
CA SER A 451 54.61 2.45 14.04
C SER A 451 55.82 1.61 14.46
N GLY A 452 55.63 0.29 14.63
CA GLY A 452 56.68 -0.65 15.05
C GLY A 452 57.32 -1.45 13.91
N LYS A 453 56.79 -1.38 12.68
CA LYS A 453 57.28 -2.14 11.52
C LYS A 453 58.18 -1.28 10.63
N SER A 454 59.31 -1.83 10.20
CA SER A 454 60.14 -1.21 9.15
C SER A 454 59.42 -1.34 7.80
N ALA A 455 59.59 -0.38 6.88
CA ALA A 455 58.87 -0.29 5.61
C ALA A 455 59.04 -1.49 4.64
N VAL A 456 59.76 -2.53 5.04
CA VAL A 456 60.12 -3.68 4.20
C VAL A 456 59.30 -4.94 4.54
N ASP A 457 58.67 -5.00 5.71
CA ASP A 457 57.89 -6.18 6.14
C ASP A 457 56.39 -5.98 5.87
N ASP A 458 55.94 -6.47 4.72
CA ASP A 458 54.54 -6.50 4.26
C ASP A 458 53.68 -7.54 5.03
N GLU A 459 53.99 -7.74 6.31
CA GLU A 459 53.25 -8.67 7.16
C GLU A 459 51.90 -8.05 7.55
N GLY A 460 50.84 -8.52 6.88
CA GLY A 460 49.44 -8.54 7.32
C GLY A 460 48.92 -7.23 7.90
N LEU A 461 48.22 -6.44 7.08
CA LEU A 461 47.32 -5.40 7.58
C LEU A 461 46.33 -6.03 8.56
N ASN A 462 46.03 -5.37 9.67
CA ASN A 462 44.90 -5.81 10.49
C ASN A 462 43.57 -5.51 9.79
N LEU A 463 42.47 -5.96 10.39
CA LEU A 463 41.14 -5.88 9.78
C LEU A 463 40.76 -4.46 9.32
N TYR A 464 41.08 -3.42 10.11
CA TYR A 464 40.82 -2.03 9.70
C TYR A 464 41.67 -1.61 8.50
N GLY A 465 42.96 -1.95 8.52
CA GLY A 465 43.86 -1.72 7.40
C GLY A 465 43.38 -2.42 6.13
N GLN A 466 42.90 -3.66 6.25
CA GLN A 466 42.34 -4.44 5.14
C GLN A 466 41.06 -3.80 4.58
N TRP A 467 40.14 -3.33 5.43
CA TRP A 467 38.96 -2.56 4.97
C TRP A 467 39.34 -1.28 4.24
N MET A 468 40.31 -0.52 4.76
CA MET A 468 40.78 0.72 4.11
C MET A 468 41.47 0.44 2.78
N ALA A 469 42.24 -0.65 2.70
CA ALA A 469 42.83 -1.12 1.45
C ALA A 469 41.73 -1.52 0.44
N LEU A 470 40.73 -2.30 0.87
CA LEU A 470 39.60 -2.68 0.03
C LEU A 470 38.82 -1.46 -0.46
N PHE A 471 38.54 -0.47 0.39
CA PHE A 471 37.85 0.75 -0.04
C PHE A 471 38.66 1.56 -1.04
N LYS A 472 39.99 1.61 -0.86
CA LYS A 472 40.89 2.22 -1.83
C LYS A 472 40.89 1.46 -3.17
N GLU A 473 40.86 0.13 -3.13
CA GLU A 473 40.74 -0.70 -4.33
C GLU A 473 39.36 -0.64 -4.96
N ALA A 474 38.28 -0.46 -4.20
CA ALA A 474 36.94 -0.32 -4.75
C ALA A 474 36.70 1.08 -5.31
N GLY A 475 37.17 2.11 -4.60
CA GLY A 475 36.81 3.51 -4.78
C GLY A 475 37.90 4.42 -5.34
N GLY A 476 39.14 3.94 -5.50
CA GLY A 476 40.24 4.71 -6.09
C GLY A 476 40.08 5.02 -7.58
N ASN A 477 40.98 5.86 -8.12
CA ASN A 477 41.00 6.26 -9.54
C ASN A 477 41.23 5.09 -10.53
N GLU A 478 41.70 3.95 -10.03
CA GLU A 478 41.98 2.72 -10.78
C GLU A 478 41.26 1.50 -10.16
N GLY A 479 40.24 1.74 -9.33
CA GLY A 479 39.58 0.71 -8.55
C GLY A 479 38.56 -0.13 -9.31
N TYR A 480 37.93 -1.09 -8.60
CA TYR A 480 36.87 -1.94 -9.13
C TYR A 480 35.70 -1.13 -9.71
N LEU A 481 35.35 0.00 -9.10
CA LEU A 481 34.28 0.86 -9.60
C LEU A 481 34.83 1.82 -10.65
N GLY A 482 34.20 1.83 -11.83
CA GLY A 482 34.57 2.71 -12.94
C GLY A 482 34.57 4.19 -12.54
N LYS A 483 35.36 4.99 -13.26
CA LYS A 483 35.56 6.43 -12.97
C LYS A 483 34.26 7.25 -12.98
N ASP A 484 33.28 6.82 -13.76
CA ASP A 484 31.98 7.49 -13.89
C ASP A 484 30.95 7.05 -12.84
N VAL A 485 31.31 6.11 -11.94
CA VAL A 485 30.43 5.68 -10.85
C VAL A 485 30.60 6.63 -9.66
N GLU A 486 29.51 7.29 -9.28
CA GLU A 486 29.42 8.10 -8.09
C GLU A 486 29.59 7.23 -6.84
N LYS A 487 30.42 7.68 -5.91
CA LYS A 487 30.77 6.97 -4.68
C LYS A 487 30.25 7.76 -3.51
N THR A 488 29.53 7.08 -2.62
CA THR A 488 28.94 7.72 -1.46
C THR A 488 29.17 6.87 -0.21
N VAL A 489 29.57 7.50 0.88
CA VAL A 489 29.59 6.90 2.22
C VAL A 489 28.44 7.53 3.01
N VAL A 490 27.51 6.71 3.49
CA VAL A 490 26.39 7.20 4.32
C VAL A 490 26.53 6.64 5.73
N ILE A 491 26.48 7.54 6.71
CA ILE A 491 26.64 7.20 8.12
C ILE A 491 25.49 7.83 8.90
N LYS A 492 24.74 7.00 9.63
CA LYS A 492 23.74 7.49 10.59
C LYS A 492 24.32 7.44 11.98
N THR A 493 24.84 8.59 12.42
CA THR A 493 25.33 8.75 13.77
C THR A 493 24.22 9.13 14.74
N CYS A 494 23.12 9.77 14.33
CA CYS A 494 22.14 10.34 15.28
C CYS A 494 22.76 11.26 16.35
N TRP A 495 24.03 11.69 16.18
CA TRP A 495 24.76 12.53 17.13
C TRP A 495 24.06 13.88 17.32
N ASP A 496 23.44 14.38 16.26
CA ASP A 496 22.61 15.58 16.22
C ASP A 496 21.33 15.45 17.06
N LYS A 497 20.85 14.22 17.32
CA LYS A 497 19.67 13.99 18.17
C LYS A 497 19.99 13.99 19.66
N TRP A 498 21.24 13.69 20.04
CA TRP A 498 21.65 13.62 21.44
C TRP A 498 21.60 14.98 22.13
N GLU A 499 21.23 15.02 23.41
CA GLU A 499 21.38 16.24 24.20
C GLU A 499 22.87 16.51 24.48
N ARG A 500 23.22 17.78 24.72
CA ARG A 500 24.62 18.16 25.00
C ARG A 500 25.19 17.38 26.20
N LYS A 501 24.38 17.12 27.22
CA LYS A 501 24.79 16.36 28.40
C LYS A 501 25.18 14.93 28.04
N ASP A 502 24.48 14.30 27.08
CA ASP A 502 24.75 12.93 26.65
C ASP A 502 26.01 12.89 25.78
N GLN A 503 26.15 13.85 24.85
CA GLN A 503 27.38 14.03 24.07
C GLN A 503 28.60 14.23 24.98
N SER A 504 28.47 15.10 25.98
CA SER A 504 29.57 15.39 26.94
C SER A 504 29.86 14.20 27.85
N SER A 505 28.81 13.55 28.38
CA SER A 505 28.94 12.36 29.22
C SER A 505 29.63 11.23 28.47
N TRP A 506 29.30 11.05 27.19
CA TRP A 506 29.97 10.07 26.35
C TRP A 506 31.47 10.39 26.23
N LEU A 507 31.81 11.62 25.82
CA LEU A 507 33.21 12.05 25.64
C LEU A 507 34.02 11.95 26.94
N GLN A 508 33.40 12.22 28.08
CA GLN A 508 34.05 12.13 29.40
C GLN A 508 34.23 10.68 29.89
N LYS A 509 33.26 9.80 29.63
CA LYS A 509 33.29 8.41 30.13
C LYS A 509 34.39 7.56 29.49
N ARG A 510 34.91 7.97 28.34
CA ARG A 510 35.79 7.13 27.53
C ARG A 510 37.19 7.73 27.44
N ARG A 511 38.18 7.00 27.99
CA ARG A 511 39.62 7.30 27.84
C ARG A 511 40.09 7.36 26.38
N SER A 512 39.29 6.81 25.47
CA SER A 512 39.62 6.49 24.08
C SER A 512 38.88 7.35 23.04
N GLY A 513 37.85 8.13 23.36
CA GLY A 513 37.06 8.81 22.32
C GLY A 513 37.05 10.32 22.48
N ASP A 514 38.08 10.98 21.96
CA ASP A 514 37.96 12.40 21.60
C ASP A 514 37.25 12.48 20.24
N ALA A 515 36.39 13.49 20.05
CA ALA A 515 35.73 13.78 18.79
C ALA A 515 36.71 13.84 17.61
N ALA A 516 37.97 14.23 17.86
CA ALA A 516 39.04 14.19 16.87
C ALA A 516 39.29 12.79 16.28
N GLN A 517 39.23 11.74 17.09
CA GLN A 517 39.45 10.35 16.64
C GLN A 517 38.23 9.82 15.87
N MET A 518 37.03 10.20 16.31
CA MET A 518 35.80 9.89 15.59
C MET A 518 35.82 10.54 14.20
N GLU A 519 36.21 11.81 14.11
CA GLU A 519 36.40 12.51 12.84
C GLU A 519 37.50 11.88 11.97
N ALA A 520 38.58 11.37 12.57
CA ALA A 520 39.64 10.70 11.83
C ALA A 520 39.13 9.43 11.12
N VAL A 521 38.24 8.66 11.74
CA VAL A 521 37.58 7.51 11.09
C VAL A 521 36.72 7.96 9.90
N MET A 522 35.96 9.05 10.04
CA MET A 522 35.16 9.59 8.93
C MET A 522 36.06 10.06 7.77
N ALA A 523 37.17 10.71 8.10
CA ALA A 523 38.16 11.15 7.13
C ALA A 523 38.81 9.96 6.41
N ASP A 524 39.13 8.88 7.13
CA ASP A 524 39.68 7.65 6.54
C ASP A 524 38.69 7.04 5.53
N PHE A 525 37.38 6.94 5.86
CA PHE A 525 36.38 6.45 4.92
C PHE A 525 36.28 7.29 3.65
N ASN A 526 36.17 8.62 3.78
CA ASN A 526 36.07 9.48 2.60
C ASN A 526 37.38 9.49 1.78
N LYS A 527 38.54 9.43 2.44
CA LYS A 527 39.84 9.41 1.77
C LYS A 527 40.07 8.11 1.00
N THR A 528 39.66 6.97 1.56
CA THR A 528 39.90 5.65 0.97
C THR A 528 38.86 5.30 -0.09
N PHE A 529 37.57 5.44 0.22
CA PHE A 529 36.49 5.12 -0.73
C PHE A 529 36.28 6.22 -1.78
N GLY A 530 36.60 7.48 -1.45
CA GLY A 530 36.41 8.63 -2.34
C GLY A 530 34.96 9.14 -2.38
N GLY A 531 34.72 10.13 -3.25
CA GLY A 531 33.40 10.72 -3.46
C GLY A 531 32.88 11.54 -2.28
N GLU A 532 31.60 11.35 -1.93
CA GLU A 532 30.91 12.11 -0.90
C GLU A 532 30.71 11.31 0.39
N LEU A 533 30.84 11.94 1.56
CA LEU A 533 30.43 11.38 2.85
C LEU A 533 29.29 12.19 3.44
N TRP A 534 28.17 11.52 3.66
CA TRP A 534 26.96 12.07 4.26
C TRP A 534 26.77 11.49 5.65
N ALA A 535 26.63 12.35 6.65
CA ALA A 535 26.32 11.96 8.01
C ALA A 535 24.99 12.56 8.44
N ASN A 536 24.04 11.73 8.91
CA ASN A 536 22.69 12.16 9.32
C ASN A 536 21.93 12.98 8.24
N GLY A 537 22.18 12.70 6.96
CA GLY A 537 21.58 13.44 5.85
C GLY A 537 22.27 14.78 5.54
N GLU A 538 23.39 15.09 6.18
CA GLU A 538 24.19 16.29 5.91
C GLU A 538 25.52 15.92 5.23
N LEU A 539 25.86 16.60 4.14
CA LEU A 539 27.12 16.44 3.44
C LEU A 539 28.27 16.97 4.32
N CYS A 540 29.20 16.08 4.66
CA CYS A 540 30.31 16.38 5.58
C CYS A 540 31.66 16.37 4.89
N TYR A 541 31.86 15.49 3.90
CA TYR A 541 33.06 15.46 3.08
C TYR A 541 32.70 15.32 1.60
N LYS A 542 33.49 15.94 0.73
CA LYS A 542 33.38 15.82 -0.72
C LYS A 542 34.77 15.87 -1.31
N ASP A 543 35.10 14.91 -2.17
CA ASP A 543 36.36 14.85 -2.90
C ASP A 543 37.59 14.94 -1.96
N GLN A 544 37.55 14.18 -0.85
CA GLN A 544 38.60 14.13 0.18
C GLN A 544 38.75 15.43 0.99
N GLN A 545 37.87 16.40 0.81
CA GLN A 545 37.85 17.66 1.56
C GLN A 545 36.70 17.67 2.55
N ARG A 546 36.99 18.13 3.78
CA ARG A 546 35.98 18.30 4.82
C ARG A 546 35.22 19.59 4.60
N ILE A 547 33.90 19.49 4.43
CA ILE A 547 32.95 20.60 4.35
C ILE A 547 32.39 20.92 5.74
N ARG A 548 32.03 19.89 6.51
CA ARG A 548 31.41 20.01 7.84
C ARG A 548 31.91 18.91 8.77
N ARG A 549 31.94 19.21 10.08
CA ARG A 549 32.21 18.20 11.12
C ARG A 549 30.98 17.36 11.36
N VAL A 550 31.17 16.04 11.38
CA VAL A 550 30.13 15.06 11.72
C VAL A 550 29.76 15.17 13.20
N PHE A 551 30.76 15.36 14.06
CA PHE A 551 30.60 15.37 15.52
C PHE A 551 30.75 16.79 16.07
N THR A 552 29.69 17.59 15.90
CA THR A 552 29.62 18.94 16.47
C THR A 552 28.90 18.89 17.82
N LEU A 553 29.53 19.43 18.87
CA LEU A 553 28.88 19.57 20.17
C LEU A 553 27.80 20.65 20.10
N LYS A 554 26.60 20.33 20.60
CA LYS A 554 25.53 21.34 20.75
C LYS A 554 25.99 22.44 21.69
N PRO A 555 25.63 23.72 21.48
CA PRO A 555 25.99 24.81 22.38
C PRO A 555 25.40 24.58 23.79
N LEU A 556 26.03 25.14 24.83
CA LEU A 556 25.40 25.20 26.15
C LEU A 556 24.15 26.06 25.93
N LEU A 557 22.97 25.47 26.11
CA LEU A 557 21.80 26.29 26.38
C LEU A 557 22.19 27.09 27.61
N GLN A 558 22.42 28.39 27.46
CA GLN A 558 22.52 29.27 28.61
C GLN A 558 21.20 29.05 29.35
N GLU A 559 21.29 28.50 30.56
CA GLU A 559 20.13 28.48 31.44
C GLU A 559 19.61 29.92 31.47
N PRO A 560 18.29 30.13 31.30
CA PRO A 560 17.74 31.47 31.38
C PRO A 560 18.26 32.08 32.68
N THR A 561 19.00 33.17 32.57
CA THR A 561 19.43 33.94 33.73
C THR A 561 18.18 34.18 34.55
N PRO A 562 18.19 33.91 35.86
CA PRO A 562 17.07 34.21 36.73
C PRO A 562 16.97 35.72 36.86
N ASP A 563 16.43 36.39 35.84
CA ASP A 563 16.13 37.81 35.88
C ASP A 563 14.83 38.00 36.66
N GLU A 564 15.02 38.62 37.82
CA GLU A 564 14.14 39.63 38.38
C GLU A 564 12.69 39.18 38.61
N THR A 565 12.51 38.29 39.61
CA THR A 565 11.26 38.27 40.35
C THR A 565 10.95 39.68 40.85
N CYS A 566 9.89 40.25 40.28
CA CYS A 566 9.19 41.45 40.70
C CYS A 566 9.30 41.73 42.20
N SER A 567 10.10 42.75 42.55
CA SER A 567 9.91 43.49 43.80
C SER A 567 8.77 44.48 43.57
N GLY A 568 7.53 44.02 43.74
CA GLY A 568 6.35 44.85 43.86
C GLY A 568 5.90 44.92 45.31
N THR A 569 6.27 46.01 45.99
CA THR A 569 5.58 46.56 47.17
C THR A 569 5.21 47.99 46.88
#